data_AF-M2RBL4-F1
#
_entry.id   AF-M2RBL4-F1
#
_cell.length_a   1.000
_cell.length_b   1.000
_cell.length_c   1.000
_cell.angle_alpha   90.00
_cell.angle_beta   90.00
_cell.angle_gamma   90.00
#
_symmetry.space_group_name_H-M   'P 1'
#
loop_
_entity.id
_entity.type
_entity.pdbx_description
1 polymer ?
#
loop_
_entity_poly.entity_id
_entity_poly.type
_entity_poly.pdbx_seq_one_letter_code
_entity_poly.pdbx_strand_id
1 'polypeptide(L)'
;MFSRATILPPSLLCLIQAYFVLAQQSQLVLNQLQQFSASTLPNPPTFSLPTSANLSISIALCSNQTTNVPRFFVTNDSSIPQPGSNNLGQPNVYEIIPNEFGLGNWSGPVSSGGAFSVSNIGQAAFEIGASNSGPMHQLLDTLPLFGDTTSNQAFVFSPPFLPPSYYTPTYPNYTLPPANLTFPPAPSSPPDYTMYIIPTSPSTLALPRTGCGLTTAASIASNNIITQPQDASQGMWLRDSDGWRWQWLVNGLVPQTNYTAYAVQNEANVSGPIFFVTKSASFSCPIVHSLPFCPSTSWAVPLPAPSDPSQGHTANTLPNSLVDPIIQVLTNFTTMLTTFPCGRDDYSPLVTCADCQAAYRTWLCTVTLPRCGEFPPNSSVATTSASSHSTSATSSALVQQLPAQMPLPALMPQPPTVPPRSPFLSPYPATYDALLPCLETCNAVDRACPPFLGFKCPLPKFTASASYGVGYIDSGNEDEMGGGLTGSAQDRWGNVWCNAG
;
A
#
# COMPACT_ATOMS: atom_id res chain seq x y z
N MET A 1 -69.75 -29.72 -42.83
CA MET A 1 -70.31 -28.88 -41.75
C MET A 1 -69.15 -28.23 -41.03
N PHE A 2 -69.11 -26.90 -41.04
CA PHE A 2 -68.01 -26.08 -40.54
C PHE A 2 -67.87 -26.17 -39.01
N SER A 3 -66.64 -26.43 -38.55
CA SER A 3 -66.25 -26.33 -37.13
C SER A 3 -66.04 -24.85 -36.78
N ARG A 4 -66.82 -24.33 -35.81
CA ARG A 4 -66.68 -22.96 -35.30
C ARG A 4 -65.50 -22.90 -34.34
N ALA A 5 -64.46 -22.16 -34.73
CA ALA A 5 -63.38 -21.78 -33.84
C ALA A 5 -63.90 -20.78 -32.79
N THR A 6 -63.75 -21.13 -31.51
CA THR A 6 -64.06 -20.28 -30.36
C THR A 6 -62.94 -19.26 -30.20
N ILE A 7 -63.19 -18.01 -30.59
CA ILE A 7 -62.26 -16.90 -30.42
C ILE A 7 -62.32 -16.46 -28.94
N LEU A 8 -61.16 -16.46 -28.27
CA LEU A 8 -61.03 -15.97 -26.90
C LEU A 8 -61.43 -14.47 -26.81
N PRO A 9 -62.08 -14.04 -25.73
CA PRO A 9 -62.54 -12.67 -25.58
C PRO A 9 -61.35 -11.68 -25.56
N PRO A 10 -61.45 -10.53 -26.26
CA PRO A 10 -60.35 -9.58 -26.42
C PRO A 10 -59.82 -9.00 -25.11
N SER A 11 -60.65 -8.97 -24.05
CA SER A 11 -60.24 -8.58 -22.70
C SER A 11 -59.23 -9.54 -22.06
N LEU A 12 -59.33 -10.85 -22.35
CA LEU A 12 -58.35 -11.84 -21.88
C LEU A 12 -57.04 -11.73 -22.67
N LEU A 13 -57.12 -11.35 -23.96
CA LEU A 13 -55.95 -11.11 -24.81
C LEU A 13 -55.19 -9.85 -24.35
N CYS A 14 -55.89 -8.80 -23.91
CA CYS A 14 -55.27 -7.62 -23.30
C CYS A 14 -54.66 -7.90 -21.91
N LEU A 15 -55.26 -8.78 -21.10
CA LEU A 15 -54.68 -9.20 -19.82
C LEU A 15 -53.45 -10.09 -20.02
N ILE A 16 -53.45 -10.96 -21.03
CA ILE A 16 -52.28 -11.77 -21.39
C ILE A 16 -51.17 -10.88 -21.97
N GLN A 17 -51.49 -9.87 -22.78
CA GLN A 17 -50.51 -8.86 -23.22
C GLN A 17 -50.00 -7.99 -22.06
N ALA A 18 -50.83 -7.63 -21.07
CA ALA A 18 -50.39 -6.91 -19.88
C ALA A 18 -49.48 -7.77 -18.98
N TYR A 19 -49.70 -9.09 -18.92
CA TYR A 19 -48.83 -10.05 -18.24
C TYR A 19 -47.51 -10.32 -18.99
N PHE A 20 -47.49 -10.26 -20.33
CA PHE A 20 -46.26 -10.38 -21.12
C PHE A 20 -45.43 -9.09 -21.20
N VAL A 21 -45.99 -7.91 -20.86
CA VAL A 21 -45.27 -6.62 -20.86
C VAL A 21 -44.62 -6.29 -19.50
N LEU A 22 -44.90 -7.05 -18.44
CA LEU A 22 -44.03 -7.11 -17.26
C LEU A 22 -42.86 -8.08 -17.52
N ALA A 23 -42.13 -7.87 -18.61
CA ALA A 23 -40.73 -8.26 -18.62
C ALA A 23 -40.06 -7.45 -17.52
N GLN A 24 -39.71 -8.11 -16.41
CA GLN A 24 -39.00 -7.53 -15.28
C GLN A 24 -37.70 -6.88 -15.80
N GLN A 25 -37.74 -5.60 -16.16
CA GLN A 25 -36.53 -4.84 -16.44
C GLN A 25 -35.79 -4.72 -15.11
N SER A 26 -34.66 -5.40 -15.00
CA SER A 26 -33.79 -5.37 -13.84
C SER A 26 -33.30 -3.94 -13.64
N GLN A 27 -33.60 -3.30 -12.50
CA GLN A 27 -33.09 -1.98 -12.20
C GLN A 27 -31.70 -2.08 -11.56
N LEU A 28 -30.76 -1.21 -11.96
CA LEU A 28 -29.49 -1.07 -11.25
C LEU A 28 -29.71 -0.40 -9.89
N VAL A 29 -29.13 -0.97 -8.84
CA VAL A 29 -29.29 -0.49 -7.47
C VAL A 29 -28.16 0.49 -7.14
N LEU A 30 -28.51 1.64 -6.55
CA LEU A 30 -27.51 2.63 -6.14
C LEU A 30 -26.67 2.12 -4.97
N ASN A 31 -25.37 2.39 -5.04
CA ASN A 31 -24.35 2.09 -4.04
C ASN A 31 -24.24 0.59 -3.71
N GLN A 32 -24.55 -0.27 -4.69
CA GLN A 32 -24.39 -1.71 -4.59
C GLN A 32 -23.60 -2.24 -5.79
N LEU A 33 -22.63 -3.11 -5.53
CA LEU A 33 -21.92 -3.85 -6.55
C LEU A 33 -22.79 -5.04 -7.00
N GLN A 34 -22.95 -5.21 -8.31
CA GLN A 34 -23.75 -6.27 -8.90
C GLN A 34 -22.91 -7.05 -9.90
N GLN A 35 -22.67 -8.33 -9.63
CA GLN A 35 -21.86 -9.21 -10.47
C GLN A 35 -22.72 -9.96 -11.49
N PHE A 36 -22.26 -9.99 -12.74
CA PHE A 36 -22.95 -10.65 -13.84
C PHE A 36 -22.02 -11.52 -14.69
N SER A 37 -22.60 -12.52 -15.33
CA SER A 37 -22.00 -13.35 -16.36
C SER A 37 -23.03 -13.65 -17.45
N ALA A 38 -22.62 -14.33 -18.52
CA ALA A 38 -23.53 -14.73 -19.59
C ALA A 38 -24.76 -15.54 -19.12
N SER A 39 -24.66 -16.26 -17.99
CA SER A 39 -25.76 -17.06 -17.44
C SER A 39 -26.67 -16.29 -16.48
N THR A 40 -26.25 -15.14 -15.96
CA THR A 40 -27.02 -14.36 -14.95
C THR A 40 -27.58 -13.06 -15.50
N LEU A 41 -27.28 -12.71 -16.76
CA LEU A 41 -27.83 -11.54 -17.41
C LEU A 41 -29.35 -11.68 -17.69
N PRO A 42 -30.11 -10.57 -17.59
CA PRO A 42 -31.49 -10.56 -18.05
C PRO A 42 -31.58 -10.79 -19.57
N ASN A 43 -32.77 -11.15 -20.05
CA ASN A 43 -33.06 -11.28 -21.48
C ASN A 43 -34.24 -10.35 -21.85
N PRO A 44 -34.01 -9.22 -22.56
CA PRO A 44 -32.72 -8.76 -23.11
C PRO A 44 -31.71 -8.32 -22.02
N PRO A 45 -30.39 -8.30 -22.31
CA PRO A 45 -29.33 -7.95 -21.36
C PRO A 45 -29.29 -6.45 -21.10
N THR A 46 -30.31 -5.95 -20.42
CA THR A 46 -30.61 -4.53 -20.29
C THR A 46 -31.18 -4.22 -18.92
N PHE A 47 -30.81 -3.06 -18.40
CA PHE A 47 -31.14 -2.59 -17.06
C PHE A 47 -31.68 -1.16 -17.12
N SER A 48 -32.69 -0.85 -16.30
CA SER A 48 -33.15 0.54 -16.14
C SER A 48 -32.23 1.30 -15.18
N LEU A 49 -31.92 2.55 -15.50
CA LEU A 49 -31.10 3.42 -14.68
C LEU A 49 -31.93 4.18 -13.64
N PRO A 50 -31.44 4.32 -12.39
CA PRO A 50 -32.07 5.19 -11.40
C PRO A 50 -31.96 6.66 -11.82
N THR A 51 -32.97 7.46 -11.49
CA THR A 51 -32.92 8.90 -11.73
C THR A 51 -31.97 9.57 -10.75
N SER A 52 -31.07 10.41 -11.26
CA SER A 52 -30.11 11.16 -10.47
C SER A 52 -29.58 12.34 -11.27
N ALA A 53 -29.32 13.47 -10.59
CA ALA A 53 -28.66 14.62 -11.19
C ALA A 53 -27.20 14.33 -11.56
N ASN A 54 -26.58 13.38 -10.87
CA ASN A 54 -25.20 12.94 -11.11
C ASN A 54 -25.16 11.42 -10.88
N LEU A 55 -25.43 10.64 -11.93
CA LEU A 55 -25.30 9.18 -11.89
C LEU A 55 -23.94 8.80 -12.44
N SER A 56 -23.21 7.95 -11.73
CA SER A 56 -22.02 7.29 -12.21
C SER A 56 -22.29 5.80 -12.37
N ILE A 57 -22.01 5.26 -13.56
CA ILE A 57 -22.00 3.83 -13.84
C ILE A 57 -20.55 3.43 -14.04
N SER A 58 -20.08 2.48 -13.24
CA SER A 58 -18.73 1.94 -13.31
C SER A 58 -18.78 0.44 -13.56
N ILE A 59 -17.87 -0.04 -14.41
CA ILE A 59 -17.76 -1.43 -14.83
C ILE A 59 -16.37 -1.94 -14.48
N ALA A 60 -16.31 -3.16 -13.95
CA ALA A 60 -15.08 -3.88 -13.69
C ALA A 60 -15.13 -5.27 -14.33
N LEU A 61 -14.14 -5.61 -15.16
CA LEU A 61 -14.00 -6.96 -15.71
C LEU A 61 -13.37 -7.89 -14.68
N CYS A 62 -13.95 -9.06 -14.45
CA CYS A 62 -13.48 -10.04 -13.46
C CYS A 62 -12.53 -11.10 -14.05
N SER A 63 -12.24 -11.01 -15.35
CA SER A 63 -11.31 -11.89 -16.04
C SER A 63 -10.73 -11.19 -17.26
N ASN A 64 -9.51 -11.59 -17.66
CA ASN A 64 -8.96 -11.18 -18.94
C ASN A 64 -9.69 -11.88 -20.07
N GLN A 65 -10.22 -11.11 -21.01
CA GLN A 65 -10.81 -11.64 -22.23
C GLN A 65 -10.14 -10.96 -23.43
N THR A 66 -9.46 -11.76 -24.25
CA THR A 66 -8.83 -11.31 -25.50
C THR A 66 -9.71 -11.56 -26.73
N THR A 67 -10.80 -12.31 -26.56
CA THR A 67 -11.79 -12.61 -27.60
C THR A 67 -13.18 -12.38 -27.06
N ASN A 68 -14.10 -11.84 -27.88
CA ASN A 68 -15.46 -11.47 -27.47
C ASN A 68 -15.48 -10.55 -26.23
N VAL A 69 -14.79 -9.41 -26.33
CA VAL A 69 -14.75 -8.42 -25.25
C VAL A 69 -16.16 -7.83 -25.06
N PRO A 70 -16.70 -7.86 -23.83
CA PRO A 70 -17.99 -7.25 -23.53
C PRO A 70 -18.01 -5.77 -23.89
N ARG A 71 -19.13 -5.32 -24.46
CA ARG A 71 -19.38 -3.91 -24.77
C ARG A 71 -20.53 -3.42 -23.92
N PHE A 72 -20.36 -2.21 -23.38
CA PHE A 72 -21.26 -1.65 -22.38
C PHE A 72 -21.81 -0.33 -22.91
N PHE A 73 -23.13 -0.17 -22.92
CA PHE A 73 -23.77 1.03 -23.45
C PHE A 73 -24.66 1.65 -22.39
N VAL A 74 -24.62 2.98 -22.32
CA VAL A 74 -25.45 3.79 -21.44
C VAL A 74 -26.25 4.76 -22.28
N THR A 75 -27.51 4.95 -21.94
CA THR A 75 -28.28 6.10 -22.40
C THR A 75 -29.04 6.75 -21.25
N ASN A 76 -29.05 8.07 -21.23
CA ASN A 76 -29.90 8.88 -20.34
C ASN A 76 -31.20 9.34 -21.04
N ASP A 77 -31.55 8.69 -22.15
CA ASP A 77 -32.80 8.89 -22.89
C ASP A 77 -33.72 7.67 -22.70
N SER A 78 -34.87 7.88 -22.05
CA SER A 78 -35.87 6.84 -21.80
C SER A 78 -36.52 6.30 -23.08
N SER A 79 -36.39 6.99 -24.23
CA SER A 79 -36.90 6.53 -25.52
C SER A 79 -36.05 5.43 -26.16
N ILE A 80 -34.84 5.19 -25.64
CA ILE A 80 -33.91 4.16 -26.10
C ILE A 80 -33.85 3.05 -25.04
N PRO A 81 -34.79 2.09 -25.05
CA PRO A 81 -34.88 1.08 -23.99
C PRO A 81 -33.72 0.09 -24.01
N GLN A 82 -33.03 -0.08 -25.15
CA GLN A 82 -31.89 -0.98 -25.32
C GLN A 82 -30.82 -0.30 -26.16
N PRO A 83 -29.91 0.49 -25.55
CA PRO A 83 -28.81 1.11 -26.29
C PRO A 83 -27.88 0.04 -26.86
N GLY A 84 -27.12 0.39 -27.90
CA GLY A 84 -26.19 -0.54 -28.53
C GLY A 84 -25.35 0.12 -29.60
N SER A 85 -24.56 -0.67 -30.33
CA SER A 85 -23.65 -0.17 -31.37
C SER A 85 -24.35 0.63 -32.46
N ASN A 86 -25.60 0.29 -32.78
CA ASN A 86 -26.39 0.96 -33.81
C ASN A 86 -26.91 2.33 -33.37
N ASN A 87 -26.86 2.63 -32.08
CA ASN A 87 -27.27 3.90 -31.49
C ASN A 87 -26.09 4.85 -31.25
N LEU A 88 -24.85 4.39 -31.41
CA LEU A 88 -23.67 5.23 -31.21
C LEU A 88 -23.67 6.42 -32.18
N GLY A 89 -23.35 7.60 -31.66
CA GLY A 89 -23.42 8.86 -32.40
C GLY A 89 -24.78 9.56 -32.32
N GLN A 90 -25.81 8.90 -31.78
CA GLN A 90 -27.04 9.60 -31.36
C GLN A 90 -26.74 10.42 -30.09
N PRO A 91 -27.43 11.55 -29.88
CA PRO A 91 -27.37 12.27 -28.61
C PRO A 91 -27.71 11.33 -27.45
N ASN A 92 -27.12 11.55 -26.27
CA ASN A 92 -27.51 10.85 -25.05
C ASN A 92 -27.24 9.32 -25.06
N VAL A 93 -26.42 8.82 -25.99
CA VAL A 93 -25.97 7.42 -26.03
C VAL A 93 -24.45 7.37 -25.97
N TYR A 94 -23.94 6.55 -25.06
CA TYR A 94 -22.52 6.45 -24.74
C TYR A 94 -22.09 4.99 -24.69
N GLU A 95 -20.84 4.73 -25.05
CA GLU A 95 -20.17 3.45 -24.82
C GLU A 95 -19.19 3.61 -23.66
N ILE A 96 -19.28 2.72 -22.67
CA ILE A 96 -18.25 2.58 -21.64
C ILE A 96 -17.21 1.61 -22.18
N ILE A 97 -16.01 2.10 -22.42
CA ILE A 97 -14.87 1.31 -22.89
C ILE A 97 -13.97 1.02 -21.69
N PRO A 98 -13.88 -0.24 -21.21
CA PRO A 98 -12.90 -0.59 -20.19
C PRO A 98 -11.47 -0.32 -20.68
N ASN A 99 -10.65 0.24 -19.80
CA ASN A 99 -9.23 0.46 -20.05
C ASN A 99 -8.42 -0.86 -19.95
N GLU A 100 -7.10 -0.75 -20.10
CA GLU A 100 -6.16 -1.87 -20.00
C GLU A 100 -6.18 -2.61 -18.65
N PHE A 101 -6.73 -1.99 -17.60
CA PHE A 101 -6.90 -2.60 -16.29
C PHE A 101 -8.25 -3.29 -16.10
N GLY A 102 -9.13 -3.23 -17.11
CA GLY A 102 -10.48 -3.79 -17.06
C GLY A 102 -11.51 -2.89 -16.37
N LEU A 103 -11.24 -1.59 -16.24
CA LEU A 103 -12.13 -0.61 -15.62
C LEU A 103 -12.69 0.37 -16.64
N GLY A 104 -13.99 0.64 -16.59
CA GLY A 104 -14.62 1.69 -17.39
C GLY A 104 -15.69 2.42 -16.58
N ASN A 105 -15.93 3.70 -16.89
CA ASN A 105 -17.02 4.44 -16.27
C ASN A 105 -17.71 5.41 -17.23
N TRP A 106 -18.91 5.81 -16.85
CA TRP A 106 -19.65 6.94 -17.40
C TRP A 106 -20.27 7.72 -16.24
N SER A 107 -20.29 9.05 -16.33
CA SER A 107 -21.02 9.87 -15.38
C SER A 107 -21.83 10.94 -16.11
N GLY A 108 -23.06 11.16 -15.65
CA GLY A 108 -23.94 12.16 -16.25
C GLY A 108 -25.31 12.23 -15.58
N PRO A 109 -26.12 13.24 -15.96
CA PRO A 109 -27.47 13.38 -15.45
C PRO A 109 -28.42 12.35 -16.09
N VAL A 110 -29.30 11.76 -15.27
CA VAL A 110 -30.41 10.89 -15.66
C VAL A 110 -31.69 11.45 -15.03
N SER A 111 -32.34 12.40 -15.69
CA SER A 111 -33.51 13.12 -15.17
C SER A 111 -34.83 12.41 -15.43
N SER A 112 -34.98 11.78 -16.60
CA SER A 112 -36.22 11.13 -17.06
C SER A 112 -36.13 9.61 -17.17
N GLY A 113 -35.10 9.01 -16.53
CA GLY A 113 -34.78 7.59 -16.68
C GLY A 113 -33.90 7.32 -17.90
N GLY A 114 -33.32 6.14 -17.93
CA GLY A 114 -32.37 5.71 -18.96
C GLY A 114 -32.15 4.21 -18.92
N ALA A 115 -31.30 3.71 -19.80
CA ALA A 115 -31.01 2.29 -19.90
C ALA A 115 -29.51 2.02 -19.97
N PHE A 116 -29.10 0.89 -19.39
CA PHE A 116 -27.78 0.31 -19.54
C PHE A 116 -27.92 -1.04 -20.23
N SER A 117 -27.08 -1.34 -21.22
CA SER A 117 -27.10 -2.63 -21.89
C SER A 117 -25.69 -3.21 -22.06
N VAL A 118 -25.65 -4.53 -22.20
CA VAL A 118 -24.41 -5.27 -22.42
C VAL A 118 -24.54 -6.10 -23.69
N SER A 119 -23.51 -6.08 -24.53
CA SER A 119 -23.43 -6.94 -25.72
C SER A 119 -22.08 -7.64 -25.80
N ASN A 120 -21.99 -8.67 -26.64
CA ASN A 120 -20.76 -9.47 -26.85
C ASN A 120 -20.16 -10.03 -25.55
N ILE A 121 -20.99 -10.46 -24.59
CA ILE A 121 -20.53 -10.92 -23.27
C ILE A 121 -19.60 -12.15 -23.32
N GLY A 122 -19.77 -13.03 -24.32
CA GLY A 122 -18.99 -14.26 -24.43
C GLY A 122 -19.08 -15.10 -23.15
N GLN A 123 -17.93 -15.41 -22.55
CA GLN A 123 -17.82 -16.07 -21.24
C GLN A 123 -17.36 -15.13 -20.12
N ALA A 124 -17.34 -13.82 -20.37
CA ALA A 124 -16.85 -12.84 -19.42
C ALA A 124 -17.77 -12.74 -18.20
N ALA A 125 -17.14 -12.64 -17.03
CA ALA A 125 -17.77 -12.14 -15.81
C ALA A 125 -17.31 -10.70 -15.56
N PHE A 126 -18.22 -9.87 -15.05
CA PHE A 126 -17.98 -8.45 -14.79
C PHE A 126 -18.88 -7.97 -13.65
N GLU A 127 -18.52 -6.84 -13.06
CA GLU A 127 -19.31 -6.13 -12.06
C GLU A 127 -19.79 -4.79 -12.59
N ILE A 128 -20.98 -4.40 -12.14
CA ILE A 128 -21.57 -3.08 -12.35
C ILE A 128 -21.76 -2.42 -11.00
N GLY A 129 -21.34 -1.16 -10.89
CA GLY A 129 -21.64 -0.31 -9.75
C GLY A 129 -22.32 0.96 -10.24
N ALA A 130 -23.48 1.29 -9.68
CA ALA A 130 -24.20 2.53 -9.91
C ALA A 130 -24.16 3.39 -8.65
N SER A 131 -23.76 4.66 -8.75
CA SER A 131 -23.65 5.54 -7.57
C SER A 131 -23.92 7.00 -7.92
N ASN A 132 -24.24 7.80 -6.90
CA ASN A 132 -24.39 9.26 -7.00
C ASN A 132 -23.18 10.03 -6.43
N SER A 133 -22.14 9.35 -5.96
CA SER A 133 -20.93 9.94 -5.38
C SER A 133 -19.66 9.73 -6.22
N GLY A 134 -19.82 9.31 -7.48
CA GLY A 134 -18.71 8.96 -8.39
C GLY A 134 -18.65 7.45 -8.66
N PRO A 135 -17.66 6.99 -9.46
CA PRO A 135 -17.57 5.58 -9.84
C PRO A 135 -17.27 4.68 -8.63
N MET A 136 -17.86 3.50 -8.56
CA MET A 136 -17.64 2.55 -7.45
C MET A 136 -16.40 1.68 -7.66
N HIS A 137 -15.96 1.50 -8.91
CA HIS A 137 -14.72 0.80 -9.24
C HIS A 137 -13.66 1.81 -9.69
N GLN A 138 -12.56 1.87 -8.95
CA GLN A 138 -11.46 2.80 -9.25
C GLN A 138 -10.09 2.18 -8.96
N LEU A 139 -9.08 2.70 -9.64
CA LEU A 139 -7.70 2.57 -9.19
C LEU A 139 -7.37 3.74 -8.29
N LEU A 140 -6.83 3.45 -7.12
CA LEU A 140 -6.40 4.46 -6.15
C LEU A 140 -4.92 4.75 -6.36
N ASP A 141 -4.56 6.03 -6.36
CA ASP A 141 -3.16 6.48 -6.50
C ASP A 141 -2.32 6.22 -5.24
N THR A 142 -2.98 6.16 -4.08
CA THR A 142 -2.33 5.94 -2.78
C THR A 142 -1.97 4.47 -2.64
N LEU A 143 -0.68 4.15 -2.64
CA LEU A 143 -0.17 2.76 -2.62
C LEU A 143 -0.24 2.11 -1.23
N PRO A 144 -0.35 0.77 -1.14
CA PRO A 144 0.03 0.05 0.07
C PRO A 144 1.52 0.29 0.39
N LEU A 145 1.89 0.08 1.64
CA LEU A 145 3.28 0.23 2.08
C LEU A 145 3.92 -1.14 2.29
N PHE A 146 5.11 -1.34 1.73
CA PHE A 146 5.95 -2.50 2.01
C PHE A 146 6.85 -2.18 3.22
N GLY A 147 6.76 -2.97 4.29
CA GLY A 147 7.66 -2.87 5.43
C GLY A 147 8.98 -3.58 5.15
N ASP A 148 8.99 -4.91 5.23
CA ASP A 148 10.16 -5.74 4.94
C ASP A 148 9.77 -7.21 4.74
N THR A 149 10.74 -8.04 4.35
CA THR A 149 10.61 -9.49 4.24
C THR A 149 11.57 -10.27 5.13
N THR A 150 11.25 -11.53 5.42
CA THR A 150 12.23 -12.56 5.79
C THR A 150 12.40 -13.51 4.60
N SER A 151 12.93 -14.72 4.84
CA SER A 151 12.95 -15.79 3.85
C SER A 151 11.55 -16.27 3.46
N ASN A 152 10.56 -16.18 4.36
CA ASN A 152 9.23 -16.74 4.15
C ASN A 152 8.07 -15.87 4.67
N GLN A 153 8.37 -14.65 5.09
CA GLN A 153 7.39 -13.69 5.58
C GLN A 153 7.51 -12.34 4.88
N ALA A 154 6.43 -11.59 4.86
CA ALA A 154 6.41 -10.18 4.49
C ALA A 154 5.56 -9.39 5.48
N PHE A 155 6.01 -8.19 5.83
CA PHE A 155 5.21 -7.21 6.56
C PHE A 155 4.74 -6.13 5.60
N VAL A 156 3.43 -6.00 5.44
CA VAL A 156 2.80 -5.08 4.49
C VAL A 156 1.65 -4.33 5.14
N PHE A 157 1.33 -3.16 4.60
CA PHE A 157 0.26 -2.32 5.11
C PHE A 157 -0.70 -1.90 4.00
N SER A 158 -1.93 -1.58 4.40
CA SER A 158 -2.86 -0.91 3.51
C SER A 158 -2.34 0.49 3.14
N PRO A 159 -2.92 1.13 2.11
CA PRO A 159 -2.86 2.58 1.99
C PRO A 159 -3.28 3.25 3.30
N PRO A 160 -2.74 4.45 3.60
CA PRO A 160 -3.12 5.19 4.79
C PRO A 160 -4.54 5.73 4.67
N PHE A 161 -5.25 5.82 5.78
CA PHE A 161 -6.56 6.44 5.88
C PHE A 161 -6.69 7.24 7.18
N LEU A 162 -7.49 8.30 7.15
CA LEU A 162 -7.77 9.15 8.32
C LEU A 162 -6.47 9.65 9.01
N PRO A 163 -5.73 10.58 8.36
CA PRO A 163 -4.57 11.21 8.99
C PRO A 163 -4.94 11.77 10.36
N PRO A 164 -4.10 11.58 11.39
CA PRO A 164 -4.39 12.07 12.73
C PRO A 164 -4.30 13.60 12.74
N SER A 165 -5.09 14.24 13.59
CA SER A 165 -4.87 15.64 13.92
C SER A 165 -3.66 15.73 14.85
N TYR A 166 -2.53 16.25 14.36
CA TYR A 166 -1.40 16.54 15.23
C TYR A 166 -1.69 17.77 16.07
N TYR A 167 -1.48 17.64 17.39
CA TYR A 167 -1.53 18.78 18.29
C TYR A 167 -0.26 19.62 18.11
N THR A 168 -0.42 20.84 17.61
CA THR A 168 0.64 21.84 17.65
C THR A 168 0.75 22.36 19.08
N PRO A 169 1.90 22.21 19.76
CA PRO A 169 2.11 22.74 21.11
C PRO A 169 1.86 24.25 21.18
N THR A 170 1.02 24.71 22.12
CA THR A 170 0.79 26.14 22.39
C THR A 170 1.25 26.54 23.79
N TYR A 171 2.03 27.62 23.91
CA TYR A 171 2.47 28.17 25.19
C TYR A 171 1.31 28.88 25.95
N PRO A 172 1.26 28.86 27.30
CA PRO A 172 2.17 28.20 28.24
C PRO A 172 1.88 26.72 28.51
N ASN A 173 0.71 26.23 28.10
CA ASN A 173 0.24 24.88 28.42
C ASN A 173 0.41 23.95 27.23
N TYR A 174 1.57 23.27 27.18
CA TYR A 174 1.87 22.28 26.16
C TYR A 174 2.31 20.96 26.79
N THR A 175 2.01 19.87 26.08
CA THR A 175 2.49 18.53 26.38
C THR A 175 3.01 17.92 25.09
N LEU A 176 4.12 17.18 25.19
CA LEU A 176 4.64 16.39 24.09
C LEU A 176 4.16 14.93 24.21
N PRO A 177 4.08 14.19 23.10
CA PRO A 177 3.73 12.77 23.16
C PRO A 177 4.68 12.01 24.10
N PRO A 178 4.20 11.08 24.94
CA PRO A 178 5.05 10.30 25.84
C PRO A 178 6.02 9.41 25.04
N ALA A 179 7.10 8.94 25.68
CA ALA A 179 8.08 8.03 25.07
C ALA A 179 7.41 6.75 24.54
N ASN A 180 6.59 6.12 25.37
CA ASN A 180 5.71 5.04 24.97
C ASN A 180 4.37 5.63 24.50
N LEU A 181 4.12 5.64 23.19
CA LEU A 181 2.95 6.32 22.66
C LEU A 181 1.66 5.62 23.10
N THR A 182 0.68 6.44 23.47
CA THR A 182 -0.72 6.01 23.53
C THR A 182 -1.38 6.56 22.27
N PHE A 183 -1.72 5.69 21.34
CA PHE A 183 -2.40 6.11 20.11
C PHE A 183 -3.79 6.64 20.43
N PRO A 184 -4.31 7.61 19.65
CA PRO A 184 -5.73 7.94 19.71
C PRO A 184 -6.57 6.69 19.47
N PRO A 185 -7.85 6.67 19.91
CA PRO A 185 -8.75 5.56 19.61
C PRO A 185 -8.77 5.27 18.11
N ALA A 186 -8.68 3.99 17.76
CA ALA A 186 -8.76 3.60 16.36
C ALA A 186 -10.13 4.01 15.78
N PRO A 187 -10.20 4.32 14.46
CA PRO A 187 -11.44 4.71 13.81
C PRO A 187 -12.55 3.68 14.05
N SER A 188 -13.76 4.14 14.36
CA SER A 188 -14.91 3.25 14.65
C SER A 188 -15.50 2.59 13.39
N SER A 189 -15.22 3.13 12.21
CA SER A 189 -15.67 2.61 10.91
C SER A 189 -14.51 2.72 9.91
N PRO A 190 -13.43 1.93 10.09
CA PRO A 190 -12.32 1.93 9.16
C PRO A 190 -12.75 1.39 7.79
N PRO A 191 -12.12 1.78 6.68
CA PRO A 191 -12.35 1.13 5.39
C PRO A 191 -11.93 -0.33 5.47
N ASP A 192 -12.73 -1.20 4.83
CA ASP A 192 -12.37 -2.61 4.69
C ASP A 192 -11.27 -2.75 3.64
N TYR A 193 -10.20 -3.46 3.98
CA TYR A 193 -9.13 -3.77 3.06
C TYR A 193 -8.83 -5.26 3.04
N THR A 194 -8.68 -5.79 1.84
CA THR A 194 -8.13 -7.12 1.60
C THR A 194 -6.83 -6.99 0.80
N MET A 195 -5.75 -7.57 1.32
CA MET A 195 -4.46 -7.60 0.65
C MET A 195 -4.32 -8.88 -0.18
N TYR A 196 -3.94 -8.75 -1.44
CA TYR A 196 -3.65 -9.86 -2.35
C TYR A 196 -2.16 -9.88 -2.65
N ILE A 197 -1.49 -10.99 -2.35
CA ILE A 197 -0.06 -11.20 -2.58
C ILE A 197 0.12 -12.36 -3.54
N ILE A 198 0.77 -12.09 -4.67
CA ILE A 198 0.82 -12.97 -5.83
C ILE A 198 2.26 -13.10 -6.31
N PRO A 199 2.83 -14.31 -6.49
CA PRO A 199 4.12 -14.50 -7.13
C PRO A 199 4.15 -13.81 -8.49
N THR A 200 5.11 -12.90 -8.69
CA THR A 200 5.21 -12.08 -9.88
C THR A 200 5.56 -12.94 -11.09
N SER A 201 4.68 -12.94 -12.08
CA SER A 201 4.86 -13.60 -13.37
C SER A 201 4.10 -12.83 -14.47
N PRO A 202 4.45 -13.00 -15.76
CA PRO A 202 3.76 -12.32 -16.86
C PRO A 202 2.23 -12.55 -16.86
N SER A 203 1.77 -13.75 -16.49
CA SER A 203 0.33 -14.06 -16.41
C SER A 203 -0.35 -13.31 -15.27
N THR A 204 0.30 -13.20 -14.11
CA THR A 204 -0.25 -12.47 -12.95
C THR A 204 -0.24 -10.95 -13.14
N LEU A 205 0.73 -10.42 -13.89
CA LEU A 205 0.78 -8.99 -14.25
C LEU A 205 -0.24 -8.62 -15.32
N ALA A 206 -0.67 -9.60 -16.12
CA ALA A 206 -1.71 -9.40 -17.10
C ALA A 206 -3.10 -9.31 -16.46
N LEU A 207 -3.32 -9.83 -15.25
CA LEU A 207 -4.65 -9.88 -14.60
C LEU A 207 -5.32 -8.49 -14.58
N PRO A 208 -6.66 -8.40 -14.76
CA PRO A 208 -7.38 -7.15 -14.57
C PRO A 208 -7.11 -6.62 -13.17
N ARG A 209 -6.82 -5.32 -13.05
CA ARG A 209 -6.62 -4.66 -11.75
C ARG A 209 -7.95 -4.17 -11.22
N THR A 210 -8.86 -5.12 -11.04
CA THR A 210 -10.21 -4.93 -10.52
C THR A 210 -10.40 -5.80 -9.27
N GLY A 211 -11.26 -5.37 -8.35
CA GLY A 211 -11.56 -6.12 -7.14
C GLY A 211 -12.06 -7.55 -7.43
N CYS A 212 -13.06 -7.71 -8.31
CA CYS A 212 -13.51 -9.04 -8.71
C CYS A 212 -12.50 -9.81 -9.56
N GLY A 213 -11.63 -9.14 -10.32
CA GLY A 213 -10.56 -9.80 -11.08
C GLY A 213 -9.56 -10.48 -10.17
N LEU A 214 -9.12 -9.77 -9.12
CA LEU A 214 -8.23 -10.30 -8.10
C LEU A 214 -8.90 -11.40 -7.27
N THR A 215 -10.17 -11.23 -6.90
CA THR A 215 -10.96 -12.24 -6.17
C THR A 215 -11.14 -13.52 -6.98
N THR A 216 -11.49 -13.40 -8.26
CA THR A 216 -11.64 -14.53 -9.17
C THR A 216 -10.31 -15.25 -9.36
N ALA A 217 -9.22 -14.50 -9.57
CA ALA A 217 -7.88 -15.07 -9.67
C ALA A 217 -7.50 -15.86 -8.41
N ALA A 218 -7.75 -15.31 -7.22
CA ALA A 218 -7.47 -15.97 -5.94
C ALA A 218 -8.28 -17.27 -5.77
N SER A 219 -9.55 -17.30 -6.20
CA SER A 219 -10.39 -18.49 -6.11
C SER A 219 -9.89 -19.65 -6.98
N ILE A 220 -9.38 -19.34 -8.17
CA ILE A 220 -8.93 -20.33 -9.17
C ILE A 220 -7.50 -20.80 -8.87
N ALA A 221 -6.63 -19.89 -8.43
CA ALA A 221 -5.21 -20.13 -8.25
C ALA A 221 -4.85 -20.66 -6.86
N SER A 222 -5.74 -21.44 -6.21
CA SER A 222 -5.92 -21.67 -4.77
C SER A 222 -4.67 -21.98 -3.90
N ASN A 223 -3.48 -22.16 -4.48
CA ASN A 223 -2.21 -22.38 -3.77
C ASN A 223 -1.13 -21.31 -4.03
N ASN A 224 -1.34 -20.39 -4.97
CA ASN A 224 -0.33 -19.41 -5.37
C ASN A 224 -0.68 -17.97 -5.01
N ILE A 225 -1.95 -17.64 -4.74
CA ILE A 225 -2.36 -16.29 -4.33
C ILE A 225 -2.70 -16.31 -2.85
N ILE A 226 -2.02 -15.45 -2.09
CA ILE A 226 -2.28 -15.28 -0.66
C ILE A 226 -3.21 -14.09 -0.49
N THR A 227 -4.37 -14.34 0.12
CA THR A 227 -5.36 -13.32 0.45
C THR A 227 -5.36 -13.07 1.95
N GLN A 228 -5.24 -11.81 2.33
CA GLN A 228 -5.16 -11.36 3.72
C GLN A 228 -6.27 -10.34 3.96
N PRO A 229 -7.46 -10.80 4.37
CA PRO A 229 -8.56 -9.93 4.78
C PRO A 229 -8.24 -9.19 6.10
N GLN A 230 -9.06 -8.20 6.44
CA GLN A 230 -8.88 -7.37 7.64
C GLN A 230 -8.89 -8.17 8.97
N ASP A 231 -9.65 -9.26 9.06
CA ASP A 231 -9.73 -10.13 10.24
C ASP A 231 -8.46 -11.00 10.44
N ALA A 232 -7.66 -11.16 9.39
CA ALA A 232 -6.33 -11.79 9.46
C ALA A 232 -5.18 -10.78 9.76
N SER A 233 -5.50 -9.49 9.93
CA SER A 233 -4.51 -8.44 10.24
C SER A 233 -4.02 -8.50 11.69
N GLN A 234 -2.89 -7.82 11.97
CA GLN A 234 -2.46 -7.53 13.34
C GLN A 234 -3.09 -6.21 13.84
N GLY A 235 -4.24 -5.83 13.27
CA GLY A 235 -4.99 -4.64 13.63
C GLY A 235 -4.55 -3.36 12.93
N MET A 236 -5.21 -2.26 13.30
CA MET A 236 -4.89 -0.93 12.81
C MET A 236 -3.68 -0.34 13.53
N TRP A 237 -2.82 0.33 12.78
CA TRP A 237 -1.58 0.91 13.27
C TRP A 237 -1.39 2.35 12.78
N LEU A 238 -1.07 3.25 13.69
CA LEU A 238 -0.75 4.64 13.39
C LEU A 238 0.78 4.80 13.32
N ARG A 239 1.33 4.53 12.14
CA ARG A 239 2.78 4.46 11.89
C ARG A 239 3.43 5.85 11.89
N ASP A 240 2.77 6.79 11.24
CA ASP A 240 3.30 8.08 10.83
C ASP A 240 2.12 9.06 10.56
N SER A 241 2.44 10.22 9.99
CA SER A 241 1.50 11.31 9.73
C SER A 241 0.51 11.07 8.60
N ASP A 242 0.70 10.02 7.80
CA ASP A 242 -0.19 9.77 6.67
C ASP A 242 -1.55 9.24 7.13
N GLY A 243 -1.61 8.58 8.28
CA GLY A 243 -2.84 8.05 8.85
C GLY A 243 -2.74 6.62 9.36
N TRP A 244 -3.91 6.13 9.77
CA TRP A 244 -4.10 4.74 10.15
C TRP A 244 -3.89 3.81 8.95
N ARG A 245 -3.33 2.64 9.22
CA ARG A 245 -3.18 1.56 8.24
C ARG A 245 -3.59 0.26 8.88
N TRP A 246 -4.14 -0.65 8.09
CA TRP A 246 -4.12 -2.06 8.46
C TRP A 246 -2.72 -2.63 8.23
N GLN A 247 -2.27 -3.53 9.10
CA GLN A 247 -0.95 -4.17 8.99
C GLN A 247 -1.10 -5.70 8.93
N TRP A 248 -0.33 -6.35 8.07
CA TRP A 248 -0.31 -7.81 7.90
C TRP A 248 1.12 -8.34 7.96
N LEU A 249 1.38 -9.26 8.89
CA LEU A 249 2.49 -10.20 8.87
C LEU A 249 2.06 -11.45 8.13
N VAL A 250 2.47 -11.52 6.86
CA VAL A 250 2.11 -12.58 5.94
C VAL A 250 3.15 -13.69 6.03
N ASN A 251 2.68 -14.92 6.23
CA ASN A 251 3.50 -16.11 6.38
C ASN A 251 3.41 -17.04 5.16
N GLY A 252 4.33 -17.99 5.05
CA GLY A 252 4.27 -19.05 4.03
C GLY A 252 4.73 -18.63 2.63
N LEU A 253 5.49 -17.54 2.52
CA LEU A 253 6.10 -17.13 1.26
C LEU A 253 7.31 -18.01 0.93
N VAL A 254 7.64 -18.08 -0.37
CA VAL A 254 8.75 -18.87 -0.88
C VAL A 254 10.01 -18.00 -0.91
N PRO A 255 11.16 -18.44 -0.36
CA PRO A 255 12.41 -17.68 -0.41
C PRO A 255 12.81 -17.26 -1.82
N GLN A 256 13.52 -16.13 -1.93
CA GLN A 256 14.00 -15.54 -3.20
C GLN A 256 12.94 -15.41 -4.30
N THR A 257 11.67 -15.25 -3.94
CA THR A 257 10.57 -15.10 -4.89
C THR A 257 10.11 -13.64 -4.96
N ASN A 258 9.91 -13.14 -6.18
CA ASN A 258 9.30 -11.84 -6.41
C ASN A 258 7.79 -11.95 -6.22
N TYR A 259 7.21 -11.02 -5.49
CA TYR A 259 5.78 -10.91 -5.26
C TYR A 259 5.26 -9.55 -5.72
N THR A 260 4.02 -9.55 -6.17
CA THR A 260 3.21 -8.38 -6.49
C THR A 260 2.09 -8.32 -5.47
N ALA A 261 1.87 -7.16 -4.86
CA ALA A 261 0.80 -6.95 -3.89
C ALA A 261 -0.17 -5.84 -4.29
N TYR A 262 -1.45 -6.09 -4.04
CA TYR A 262 -2.56 -5.17 -4.25
C TYR A 262 -3.39 -5.06 -2.97
N ALA A 263 -3.85 -3.86 -2.65
CA ALA A 263 -4.82 -3.65 -1.58
C ALA A 263 -6.17 -3.29 -2.20
N VAL A 264 -7.20 -4.10 -1.93
CA VAL A 264 -8.56 -3.86 -2.41
C VAL A 264 -9.38 -3.28 -1.27
N GLN A 265 -9.87 -2.07 -1.44
CA GLN A 265 -10.73 -1.36 -0.50
C GLN A 265 -12.20 -1.61 -0.83
N ASN A 266 -12.99 -2.01 0.16
CA ASN A 266 -14.44 -2.24 0.05
C ASN A 266 -14.79 -3.08 -1.20
N GLU A 267 -14.06 -4.17 -1.41
CA GLU A 267 -14.23 -5.15 -2.50
C GLU A 267 -14.00 -4.64 -3.95
N ALA A 268 -13.98 -3.34 -4.21
CA ALA A 268 -13.95 -2.80 -5.58
C ALA A 268 -12.73 -1.92 -5.91
N ASN A 269 -12.32 -1.04 -4.99
CA ASN A 269 -11.29 -0.03 -5.27
C ASN A 269 -9.90 -0.63 -5.08
N VAL A 270 -9.09 -0.64 -6.14
CA VAL A 270 -7.79 -1.31 -6.13
C VAL A 270 -6.66 -0.30 -5.99
N SER A 271 -5.79 -0.51 -5.02
CA SER A 271 -4.52 0.20 -4.87
C SER A 271 -3.35 -0.73 -5.18
N GLY A 272 -2.34 -0.21 -5.88
CA GLY A 272 -1.14 -0.96 -6.27
C GLY A 272 -0.95 -1.06 -7.79
N PRO A 273 -0.04 -1.94 -8.25
CA PRO A 273 0.74 -2.88 -7.44
C PRO A 273 1.90 -2.21 -6.70
N ILE A 274 2.30 -2.82 -5.58
CA ILE A 274 3.68 -2.74 -5.08
C ILE A 274 4.37 -4.08 -5.32
N PHE A 275 5.69 -4.07 -5.36
CA PHE A 275 6.50 -5.27 -5.53
C PHE A 275 7.42 -5.45 -4.33
N PHE A 276 7.78 -6.69 -4.05
CA PHE A 276 8.83 -7.02 -3.09
C PHE A 276 9.42 -8.39 -3.39
N VAL A 277 10.57 -8.66 -2.80
CA VAL A 277 11.25 -9.96 -2.88
C VAL A 277 11.46 -10.50 -1.47
N THR A 278 11.16 -11.77 -1.27
CA THR A 278 11.54 -12.49 -0.05
C THR A 278 13.04 -12.76 -0.06
N LYS A 279 13.64 -12.77 1.12
CA LYS A 279 15.08 -12.97 1.27
C LYS A 279 15.50 -14.43 1.05
N SER A 280 16.80 -14.68 1.05
CA SER A 280 17.40 -16.01 0.93
C SER A 280 16.91 -16.96 2.02
N ALA A 281 16.88 -18.27 1.75
CA ALA A 281 16.47 -19.27 2.72
C ALA A 281 17.34 -19.28 4.00
N SER A 282 18.57 -18.77 3.91
CA SER A 282 19.51 -18.60 5.02
C SER A 282 19.28 -17.32 5.85
N PHE A 283 18.41 -16.41 5.41
CA PHE A 283 18.15 -15.17 6.14
C PHE A 283 17.44 -15.47 7.46
N SER A 284 17.97 -14.93 8.56
CA SER A 284 17.62 -15.35 9.93
C SER A 284 17.10 -14.25 10.85
N CYS A 285 17.15 -12.97 10.44
CA CYS A 285 16.62 -11.88 11.26
C CYS A 285 15.07 -11.90 11.25
N PRO A 286 14.40 -11.93 12.42
CA PRO A 286 12.95 -11.86 12.51
C PRO A 286 12.43 -10.43 12.25
N ILE A 287 11.21 -10.31 11.72
CA ILE A 287 10.51 -9.03 11.59
C ILE A 287 10.15 -8.50 12.99
N VAL A 288 10.41 -7.22 13.21
CA VAL A 288 9.97 -6.45 14.38
C VAL A 288 8.93 -5.43 13.92
N HIS A 289 7.79 -5.39 14.58
CA HIS A 289 6.70 -4.48 14.25
C HIS A 289 5.86 -4.11 15.48
N SER A 290 4.89 -3.22 15.29
CA SER A 290 3.91 -2.84 16.31
C SER A 290 4.57 -2.40 17.64
N LEU A 291 5.53 -1.49 17.55
CA LEU A 291 6.22 -0.89 18.69
C LEU A 291 5.66 0.51 18.97
N PRO A 292 4.85 0.76 20.02
CA PRO A 292 4.29 2.09 20.24
C PRO A 292 5.37 3.16 20.51
N PHE A 293 6.53 2.77 21.03
CA PHE A 293 7.67 3.67 21.21
C PHE A 293 8.50 3.91 19.95
N CYS A 294 8.36 3.05 18.94
CA CYS A 294 9.02 3.11 17.64
C CYS A 294 8.02 2.78 16.51
N PRO A 295 7.01 3.63 16.29
CA PRO A 295 5.84 3.28 15.47
C PRO A 295 6.18 2.99 14.01
N SER A 296 7.26 3.56 13.50
CA SER A 296 7.72 3.39 12.12
C SER A 296 8.46 2.06 11.88
N THR A 297 8.91 1.39 12.95
CA THR A 297 9.61 0.09 12.87
C THR A 297 8.72 -1.02 12.36
N SER A 298 9.12 -1.60 11.23
CA SER A 298 8.36 -2.62 10.51
C SER A 298 9.27 -3.52 9.65
N TRP A 299 10.44 -3.89 10.18
CA TRP A 299 11.51 -4.55 9.41
C TRP A 299 12.22 -5.66 10.17
N ALA A 300 13.05 -6.43 9.47
CA ALA A 300 13.85 -7.50 10.07
C ALA A 300 15.02 -6.94 10.90
N VAL A 301 15.18 -7.35 12.16
CA VAL A 301 16.20 -6.83 13.10
C VAL A 301 17.07 -8.00 13.60
N PRO A 302 18.38 -7.81 13.87
CA PRO A 302 19.27 -8.89 14.32
C PRO A 302 19.01 -9.27 15.78
N LEU A 303 17.87 -9.91 16.01
CA LEU A 303 17.42 -10.45 17.29
C LEU A 303 17.29 -11.97 17.20
N PRO A 304 17.51 -12.72 18.29
CA PRO A 304 17.13 -14.13 18.34
C PRO A 304 15.66 -14.30 17.95
N ALA A 305 15.32 -15.39 17.26
CA ALA A 305 13.94 -15.63 16.85
C ALA A 305 12.98 -15.61 18.07
N PRO A 306 11.75 -15.07 17.90
CA PRO A 306 10.74 -15.11 18.94
C PRO A 306 10.28 -16.55 19.20
N SER A 307 9.57 -16.77 20.32
CA SER A 307 9.01 -18.09 20.66
C SER A 307 8.09 -18.64 19.58
N ASP A 308 7.34 -17.76 18.92
CA ASP A 308 6.57 -18.07 17.72
C ASP A 308 7.11 -17.25 16.54
N PRO A 309 7.98 -17.83 15.68
CA PRO A 309 8.50 -17.15 14.51
C PRO A 309 7.43 -16.61 13.58
N SER A 310 6.23 -17.19 13.55
CA SER A 310 5.13 -16.76 12.67
C SER A 310 4.55 -15.39 13.03
N GLN A 311 4.82 -14.90 14.25
CA GLN A 311 4.30 -13.65 14.79
C GLN A 311 5.33 -12.51 14.81
N GLY A 312 6.60 -12.78 14.49
CA GLY A 312 7.66 -11.79 14.64
C GLY A 312 7.82 -11.29 16.07
N HIS A 313 8.53 -10.17 16.24
CA HIS A 313 8.60 -9.47 17.51
C HIS A 313 7.65 -8.27 17.55
N THR A 314 7.00 -8.10 18.70
CA THR A 314 6.19 -6.93 19.04
C THR A 314 6.69 -6.32 20.33
N ALA A 315 6.09 -5.20 20.77
CA ALA A 315 6.45 -4.57 22.03
C ALA A 315 6.40 -5.53 23.24
N ASN A 316 5.56 -6.57 23.18
CA ASN A 316 5.40 -7.53 24.27
C ASN A 316 6.45 -8.66 24.27
N THR A 317 7.17 -8.86 23.17
CA THR A 317 8.14 -9.96 23.02
C THR A 317 9.58 -9.47 22.93
N LEU A 318 9.81 -8.17 22.82
CA LEU A 318 11.15 -7.59 22.91
C LEU A 318 11.67 -7.62 24.35
N PRO A 319 12.99 -7.85 24.54
CA PRO A 319 13.57 -7.88 25.87
C PRO A 319 13.61 -6.49 26.51
N ASN A 320 13.30 -6.39 27.80
CA ASN A 320 13.33 -5.13 28.55
C ASN A 320 14.71 -4.44 28.52
N SER A 321 15.80 -5.20 28.42
CA SER A 321 17.16 -4.66 28.25
C SER A 321 17.34 -3.84 26.98
N LEU A 322 16.47 -4.01 25.98
CA LEU A 322 16.41 -3.22 24.76
C LEU A 322 15.33 -2.12 24.84
N VAL A 323 14.15 -2.45 25.40
CA VAL A 323 13.01 -1.53 25.46
C VAL A 323 13.23 -0.40 26.47
N ASP A 324 13.64 -0.73 27.70
CA ASP A 324 13.75 0.24 28.80
C ASP A 324 14.73 1.39 28.46
N PRO A 325 15.93 1.14 27.88
CA PRO A 325 16.83 2.22 27.49
C PRO A 325 16.25 3.13 26.41
N ILE A 326 15.53 2.60 25.41
CA ILE A 326 14.89 3.42 24.37
C ILE A 326 13.85 4.33 25.00
N ILE A 327 12.97 3.78 25.84
CA ILE A 327 11.95 4.54 26.56
C ILE A 327 12.59 5.62 27.45
N GLN A 328 13.66 5.28 28.17
CA GLN A 328 14.34 6.21 29.06
C GLN A 328 14.99 7.35 28.28
N VAL A 329 15.69 7.07 27.18
CA VAL A 329 16.31 8.10 26.33
C VAL A 329 15.25 9.02 25.73
N LEU A 330 14.15 8.47 25.20
CA LEU A 330 13.03 9.27 24.69
C LEU A 330 12.36 10.11 25.78
N THR A 331 12.21 9.57 27.00
CA THR A 331 11.60 10.28 28.13
C THR A 331 12.46 11.47 28.56
N ASN A 332 13.77 11.26 28.69
CA ASN A 332 14.72 12.32 29.03
C ASN A 332 14.77 13.40 27.96
N PHE A 333 14.80 13.01 26.68
CA PHE A 333 14.77 13.94 25.56
C PHE A 333 13.48 14.76 25.54
N THR A 334 12.33 14.10 25.68
CA THR A 334 11.01 14.75 25.74
C THR A 334 10.93 15.72 26.91
N THR A 335 11.39 15.31 28.10
CA THR A 335 11.42 16.18 29.29
C THR A 335 12.31 17.41 29.07
N MET A 336 13.49 17.22 28.50
CA MET A 336 14.40 18.31 28.18
C MET A 336 13.75 19.32 27.21
N LEU A 337 13.06 18.85 26.16
CA LEU A 337 12.34 19.73 25.23
C LEU A 337 11.25 20.56 25.94
N THR A 338 10.66 20.05 27.03
CA THR A 338 9.67 20.82 27.77
C THR A 338 10.23 21.96 28.63
N THR A 339 11.55 21.99 28.85
CA THR A 339 12.20 23.12 29.55
C THR A 339 12.24 24.39 28.71
N PHE A 340 11.95 24.28 27.41
CA PHE A 340 11.80 25.38 26.48
C PHE A 340 10.33 25.63 26.15
N PRO A 341 9.92 26.90 25.99
CA PRO A 341 8.54 27.31 25.80
C PRO A 341 8.08 27.05 24.36
N CYS A 342 7.78 25.78 24.09
CA CYS A 342 7.16 25.30 22.86
C CYS A 342 5.97 26.16 22.42
N GLY A 343 5.96 26.59 21.14
CA GLY A 343 4.87 27.38 20.55
C GLY A 343 4.86 28.86 20.93
N ARG A 344 5.88 29.34 21.67
CA ARG A 344 6.20 30.77 21.83
C ARG A 344 7.55 31.10 21.21
N ASP A 345 8.55 30.29 21.54
CA ASP A 345 9.89 30.40 20.98
C ASP A 345 9.99 29.36 19.86
N ASP A 346 9.75 29.81 18.62
CA ASP A 346 9.82 28.92 17.45
C ASP A 346 11.28 28.59 17.12
N TYR A 347 11.59 27.31 16.94
CA TYR A 347 12.92 26.86 16.48
C TYR A 347 13.15 27.26 15.01
N SER A 348 12.07 27.28 14.23
CA SER A 348 11.95 27.77 12.86
C SER A 348 10.47 27.96 12.53
N PRO A 349 10.09 28.79 11.53
CA PRO A 349 8.70 28.93 11.09
C PRO A 349 8.06 27.65 10.53
N LEU A 350 8.86 26.60 10.26
CA LEU A 350 8.43 25.37 9.60
C LEU A 350 8.38 24.15 10.52
N VAL A 351 9.00 24.20 11.69
CA VAL A 351 9.13 23.05 12.59
C VAL A 351 8.85 23.43 14.04
N THR A 352 8.19 22.54 14.75
CA THR A 352 7.80 22.70 16.15
C THR A 352 8.60 21.76 17.04
N CYS A 353 8.50 21.94 18.36
CA CYS A 353 9.12 20.99 19.29
C CYS A 353 8.51 19.57 19.22
N ALA A 354 7.26 19.44 18.75
CA ALA A 354 6.68 18.13 18.47
C ALA A 354 7.34 17.47 17.26
N ASP A 355 7.67 18.24 16.23
CA ASP A 355 8.39 17.75 15.05
C ASP A 355 9.83 17.32 15.41
N CYS A 356 10.53 18.11 16.25
CA CYS A 356 11.83 17.71 16.81
C CYS A 356 11.74 16.38 17.58
N GLN A 357 10.71 16.22 18.42
CA GLN A 357 10.52 14.99 19.19
C GLN A 357 10.20 13.78 18.29
N ALA A 358 9.38 13.97 17.27
CA ALA A 358 9.05 12.94 16.29
C ALA A 358 10.29 12.53 15.47
N ALA A 359 11.05 13.51 14.96
CA ALA A 359 12.27 13.26 14.21
C ALA A 359 13.32 12.52 15.06
N TYR A 360 13.54 12.96 16.31
CA TYR A 360 14.46 12.28 17.23
C TYR A 360 14.03 10.86 17.54
N ARG A 361 12.72 10.61 17.71
CA ARG A 361 12.18 9.25 17.90
C ARG A 361 12.50 8.38 16.70
N THR A 362 12.15 8.81 15.49
CA THR A 362 12.42 8.05 14.26
C THR A 362 13.91 7.75 14.15
N TRP A 363 14.79 8.74 14.34
CA TRP A 363 16.23 8.54 14.32
C TRP A 363 16.70 7.54 15.38
N LEU A 364 16.30 7.69 16.64
CA LEU A 364 16.71 6.81 17.73
C LEU A 364 16.31 5.37 17.45
N CYS A 365 15.08 5.14 16.99
CA CYS A 365 14.57 3.84 16.62
C CYS A 365 15.37 3.22 15.47
N THR A 366 15.62 3.98 14.41
CA THR A 366 16.36 3.53 13.23
C THR A 366 17.83 3.20 13.53
N VAL A 367 18.49 3.96 14.42
CA VAL A 367 19.88 3.66 14.82
C VAL A 367 19.99 2.58 15.91
N THR A 368 18.92 2.37 16.68
CA THR A 368 18.89 1.36 17.76
C THR A 368 18.45 -0.01 17.27
N LEU A 369 17.52 -0.07 16.31
CA LEU A 369 16.98 -1.28 15.71
C LEU A 369 17.46 -1.37 14.25
N PRO A 370 18.71 -1.78 13.99
CA PRO A 370 19.26 -1.82 12.64
C PRO A 370 18.46 -2.80 11.79
N ARG A 371 18.19 -2.41 10.55
CA ARG A 371 17.49 -3.26 9.58
C ARG A 371 18.47 -4.26 8.98
N CYS A 372 18.17 -5.55 9.10
CA CYS A 372 18.87 -6.59 8.37
C CYS A 372 18.43 -6.56 6.90
N GLY A 373 19.39 -6.69 5.99
CA GLY A 373 19.14 -6.84 4.57
C GLY A 373 20.05 -7.89 3.95
N GLU A 374 19.94 -8.03 2.65
CA GLU A 374 20.87 -8.79 1.82
C GLU A 374 20.89 -8.13 0.44
N PHE A 375 21.98 -8.32 -0.30
CA PHE A 375 22.03 -7.84 -1.68
C PHE A 375 21.07 -8.65 -2.56
N PRO A 376 20.46 -8.03 -3.58
CA PRO A 376 19.66 -8.75 -4.56
C PRO A 376 20.47 -9.91 -5.18
N PRO A 377 19.85 -11.08 -5.50
CA PRO A 377 20.55 -12.31 -5.91
C PRO A 377 21.51 -12.18 -7.10
N ASN A 378 21.33 -11.16 -7.95
CA ASN A 378 22.16 -10.91 -9.14
C ASN A 378 23.12 -9.72 -8.98
N SER A 379 23.29 -9.21 -7.76
CA SER A 379 24.26 -8.17 -7.47
C SER A 379 25.64 -8.81 -7.33
N SER A 380 26.53 -8.59 -8.30
CA SER A 380 27.90 -9.11 -8.30
C SER A 380 28.81 -8.49 -7.22
N VAL A 381 28.25 -8.03 -6.11
CA VAL A 381 28.96 -7.49 -4.92
C VAL A 381 29.10 -8.55 -3.82
N ALA A 382 28.46 -9.72 -3.99
CA ALA A 382 28.61 -10.86 -3.09
C ALA A 382 29.95 -11.59 -3.30
N THR A 383 31.10 -10.94 -3.08
CA THR A 383 32.42 -11.58 -2.82
C THR A 383 33.54 -10.54 -2.55
N THR A 384 33.49 -9.79 -1.46
CA THR A 384 34.73 -9.29 -0.81
C THR A 384 34.64 -9.34 0.72
N SER A 385 34.23 -10.49 1.24
CA SER A 385 34.67 -10.88 2.58
C SER A 385 36.18 -11.19 2.53
N ALA A 386 36.92 -10.48 3.39
CA ALA A 386 38.34 -10.63 3.75
C ALA A 386 39.38 -9.77 3.00
N SER A 387 40.07 -8.96 3.81
CA SER A 387 41.36 -8.29 3.57
C SER A 387 41.39 -7.04 2.66
N SER A 388 41.38 -5.86 3.28
CA SER A 388 42.52 -4.92 3.28
C SER A 388 42.10 -3.54 3.81
N HIS A 389 42.92 -2.99 4.69
CA HIS A 389 42.90 -1.57 5.02
C HIS A 389 43.10 -0.75 3.74
N SER A 390 42.17 0.13 3.42
CA SER A 390 42.33 1.16 2.39
C SER A 390 41.69 2.45 2.87
N THR A 391 42.56 3.34 3.36
CA THR A 391 42.30 4.74 3.65
C THR A 391 42.20 5.52 2.34
N SER A 392 41.00 5.63 1.77
CA SER A 392 40.69 6.69 0.80
C SER A 392 39.21 6.73 0.51
N ALA A 393 38.61 7.89 0.78
CA ALA A 393 37.27 8.26 0.41
C ALA A 393 37.12 8.31 -1.12
N THR A 394 36.55 7.25 -1.70
CA THR A 394 35.83 7.25 -2.98
C THR A 394 34.97 5.97 -3.00
N SER A 395 33.79 6.00 -2.38
CA SER A 395 32.77 4.96 -2.56
C SER A 395 32.09 5.11 -3.93
N SER A 396 32.91 5.02 -4.98
CA SER A 396 32.53 4.91 -6.38
C SER A 396 33.73 4.37 -7.16
N ALA A 397 34.18 3.14 -6.87
CA ALA A 397 35.22 2.47 -7.67
C ALA A 397 35.36 0.96 -7.38
N LEU A 398 34.27 0.19 -7.29
CA LEU A 398 34.30 -1.25 -7.65
C LEU A 398 33.06 -1.65 -8.47
N VAL A 399 32.50 -0.69 -9.22
CA VAL A 399 31.54 -0.94 -10.30
C VAL A 399 32.29 -0.77 -11.62
N GLN A 400 33.16 -1.72 -11.95
CA GLN A 400 33.61 -1.89 -13.33
C GLN A 400 32.98 -3.19 -13.85
N GLN A 401 32.04 -3.04 -14.80
CA GLN A 401 31.29 -4.06 -15.54
C GLN A 401 29.84 -4.37 -15.09
N LEU A 402 29.15 -3.46 -14.42
CA LEU A 402 27.68 -3.43 -14.49
C LEU A 402 27.26 -2.38 -15.54
N PRO A 403 26.29 -2.67 -16.43
CA PRO A 403 25.74 -1.63 -17.31
C PRO A 403 25.20 -0.48 -16.45
N ALA A 404 25.24 0.72 -17.01
CA ALA A 404 24.90 1.96 -16.31
C ALA A 404 23.65 1.85 -15.40
N GLN A 405 23.90 2.07 -14.11
CA GLN A 405 23.03 2.73 -13.11
C GLN A 405 21.82 1.96 -12.54
N MET A 406 22.07 0.96 -11.68
CA MET A 406 21.16 0.66 -10.58
C MET A 406 21.86 0.97 -9.24
N PRO A 407 21.32 1.87 -8.40
CA PRO A 407 21.92 2.19 -7.11
C PRO A 407 21.84 0.98 -6.16
N LEU A 408 22.98 0.61 -5.57
CA LEU A 408 23.07 -0.50 -4.61
C LEU A 408 22.59 -0.06 -3.23
N PRO A 409 21.94 -0.94 -2.44
CA PRO A 409 21.62 -0.66 -1.05
C PRO A 409 22.86 -0.37 -0.19
N ALA A 410 22.72 0.49 0.81
CA ALA A 410 23.74 0.85 1.79
C ALA A 410 23.92 -0.26 2.85
N LEU A 411 24.24 -1.46 2.38
CA LEU A 411 24.45 -2.63 3.23
C LEU A 411 25.89 -2.67 3.74
N MET A 412 26.03 -2.92 5.04
CA MET A 412 27.31 -3.08 5.71
C MET A 412 27.36 -4.43 6.42
N PRO A 413 28.30 -5.33 6.08
CA PRO A 413 28.45 -6.61 6.76
C PRO A 413 28.76 -6.44 8.25
N GLN A 414 28.05 -7.21 9.09
CA GLN A 414 28.20 -7.24 10.54
C GLN A 414 28.56 -8.67 10.98
N PRO A 415 29.84 -8.99 11.19
CA PRO A 415 30.24 -10.28 11.75
C PRO A 415 29.93 -10.34 13.27
N PRO A 416 29.75 -11.53 13.86
CA PRO A 416 29.46 -11.68 15.30
C PRO A 416 30.50 -11.08 16.25
N THR A 417 31.71 -10.82 15.74
CA THR A 417 32.83 -10.25 16.51
C THR A 417 32.78 -8.73 16.61
N VAL A 418 31.97 -8.06 15.79
CA VAL A 418 31.82 -6.60 15.81
C VAL A 418 30.68 -6.24 16.77
N PRO A 419 30.90 -5.30 17.71
CA PRO A 419 29.83 -4.84 18.59
C PRO A 419 28.64 -4.31 17.78
N PRO A 420 27.40 -4.58 18.21
CA PRO A 420 26.23 -4.04 17.54
C PRO A 420 26.25 -2.51 17.53
N ARG A 421 25.61 -1.92 16.52
CA ARG A 421 25.51 -0.45 16.36
C ARG A 421 25.01 0.25 17.62
N SER A 422 24.07 -0.39 18.33
CA SER A 422 23.54 0.10 19.59
C SER A 422 24.03 -0.77 20.74
N PRO A 423 24.52 -0.17 21.84
CA PRO A 423 24.91 -0.91 23.04
C PRO A 423 23.71 -1.58 23.74
N PHE A 424 22.47 -1.24 23.39
CA PHE A 424 21.26 -1.85 23.95
C PHE A 424 20.90 -3.19 23.29
N LEU A 425 21.52 -3.50 22.15
CA LEU A 425 21.37 -4.79 21.49
C LEU A 425 22.38 -5.78 22.05
N SER A 426 21.92 -7.00 22.28
CA SER A 426 22.82 -8.13 22.53
C SER A 426 23.56 -8.50 21.23
N PRO A 427 24.82 -8.96 21.30
CA PRO A 427 25.53 -9.47 20.13
C PRO A 427 24.72 -10.56 19.42
N TYR A 428 24.58 -10.43 18.10
CA TYR A 428 23.86 -11.41 17.29
C TYR A 428 24.81 -12.58 16.91
N PRO A 429 24.39 -13.84 17.06
CA PRO A 429 25.31 -14.98 16.95
C PRO A 429 25.72 -15.34 15.51
N ALA A 430 25.14 -14.68 14.50
CA ALA A 430 25.41 -14.95 13.09
C ALA A 430 25.83 -13.67 12.35
N THR A 431 26.50 -13.84 11.20
CA THR A 431 26.78 -12.72 10.30
C THR A 431 25.48 -12.28 9.62
N TYR A 432 25.28 -10.97 9.51
CA TYR A 432 24.18 -10.37 8.77
C TYR A 432 24.66 -9.10 8.07
N ASP A 433 23.94 -8.64 7.04
CA ASP A 433 24.19 -7.32 6.46
C ASP A 433 23.22 -6.31 7.09
N ALA A 434 23.76 -5.23 7.65
CA ALA A 434 22.97 -4.13 8.19
C ALA A 434 22.72 -3.09 7.09
N LEU A 435 21.45 -2.81 6.80
CA LEU A 435 21.07 -1.66 5.99
C LEU A 435 21.26 -0.40 6.84
N LEU A 436 22.22 0.44 6.43
CA LEU A 436 22.56 1.64 7.18
C LEU A 436 21.38 2.64 7.18
N PRO A 437 21.16 3.38 8.27
CA PRO A 437 20.19 4.46 8.32
C PRO A 437 20.45 5.50 7.24
N CYS A 438 19.41 6.07 6.66
CA CYS A 438 19.57 7.20 5.75
C CYS A 438 20.19 8.38 6.50
N LEU A 439 21.15 9.08 5.91
CA LEU A 439 21.73 10.29 6.51
C LEU A 439 20.64 11.34 6.76
N GLU A 440 19.63 11.37 5.91
CA GLU A 440 18.47 12.25 5.99
C GLU A 440 17.63 11.99 7.25
N THR A 441 17.61 10.76 7.80
CA THR A 441 16.98 10.50 9.10
C THR A 441 17.71 11.22 10.23
N CYS A 442 19.05 11.33 10.16
CA CYS A 442 19.81 12.16 11.09
C CYS A 442 19.55 13.65 10.84
N ASN A 443 19.66 14.08 9.58
CA ASN A 443 19.48 15.49 9.22
C ASN A 443 18.06 15.99 9.54
N ALA A 444 17.05 15.12 9.53
CA ALA A 444 15.70 15.46 9.97
C ALA A 444 15.67 15.93 11.43
N VAL A 445 16.45 15.30 12.32
CA VAL A 445 16.61 15.74 13.71
C VAL A 445 17.34 17.08 13.76
N ASP A 446 18.47 17.18 13.06
CA ASP A 446 19.30 18.40 13.03
C ASP A 446 18.52 19.62 12.53
N ARG A 447 17.63 19.43 11.54
CA ARG A 447 16.76 20.47 10.99
C ARG A 447 15.56 20.80 11.89
N ALA A 448 14.98 19.81 12.57
CA ALA A 448 13.76 19.99 13.37
C ALA A 448 14.05 20.49 14.79
N CYS A 449 15.24 20.20 15.32
CA CYS A 449 15.59 20.48 16.70
C CYS A 449 16.41 21.77 16.87
N PRO A 450 16.35 22.40 18.06
CA PRO A 450 17.03 23.67 18.27
C PRO A 450 18.56 23.50 18.37
N PRO A 451 19.35 24.45 17.84
CA PRO A 451 20.82 24.33 17.77
C PRO A 451 21.54 24.13 19.10
N PHE A 452 20.98 24.61 20.21
CA PHE A 452 21.60 24.49 21.54
C PHE A 452 21.67 23.05 22.05
N LEU A 453 20.92 22.10 21.46
CA LEU A 453 21.06 20.68 21.78
C LEU A 453 22.39 20.10 21.32
N GLY A 454 23.08 20.78 20.39
CA GLY A 454 24.35 20.32 19.84
C GLY A 454 24.23 18.98 19.10
N PHE A 455 23.02 18.57 18.71
CA PHE A 455 22.83 17.44 17.81
C PHE A 455 23.55 17.76 16.50
N LYS A 456 24.34 16.80 15.99
CA LYS A 456 25.12 17.00 14.77
C LYS A 456 25.18 15.72 13.97
N CYS A 457 24.92 15.83 12.68
CA CYS A 457 25.06 14.75 11.74
C CYS A 457 26.45 14.76 11.07
N PRO A 458 26.98 13.58 10.70
CA PRO A 458 28.21 13.51 9.95
C PRO A 458 28.02 14.12 8.56
N LEU A 459 29.07 14.77 8.04
CA LEU A 459 29.02 15.38 6.71
C LEU A 459 29.15 14.31 5.61
N PRO A 460 28.32 14.38 4.54
CA PRO A 460 28.33 13.43 3.41
C PRO A 460 29.72 13.13 2.84
N LYS A 461 30.57 14.16 2.75
CA LYS A 461 31.86 14.14 2.02
C LYS A 461 33.01 13.48 2.78
N PHE A 462 32.84 13.13 4.05
CA PHE A 462 33.94 12.64 4.90
C PHE A 462 33.63 11.25 5.46
N THR A 463 32.93 11.20 6.60
CA THR A 463 32.78 9.97 7.41
C THR A 463 31.35 9.45 7.45
N ALA A 464 30.38 10.15 6.86
CA ALA A 464 28.97 9.77 6.93
C ALA A 464 28.71 8.36 6.37
N SER A 465 29.37 7.98 5.27
CA SER A 465 29.22 6.66 4.63
C SER A 465 29.70 5.48 5.49
N ALA A 466 30.44 5.73 6.58
CA ALA A 466 30.84 4.68 7.52
C ALA A 466 29.71 4.27 8.47
N SER A 467 28.63 5.04 8.56
CA SER A 467 27.54 4.79 9.53
C SER A 467 26.14 5.14 9.02
N TYR A 468 26.03 5.77 7.85
CA TYR A 468 24.77 6.15 7.21
C TYR A 468 24.82 5.84 5.71
N GLY A 469 23.67 5.58 5.10
CA GLY A 469 23.48 5.64 3.66
C GLY A 469 23.48 7.10 3.22
N VAL A 470 24.32 7.45 2.24
CA VAL A 470 24.55 8.82 1.77
C VAL A 470 24.28 8.90 0.28
N GLY A 471 23.58 9.94 -0.18
CA GLY A 471 23.37 10.17 -1.61
C GLY A 471 22.17 9.45 -2.21
N TYR A 472 21.30 8.85 -1.40
CA TYR A 472 20.11 8.14 -1.88
C TYR A 472 18.91 9.06 -1.99
N ILE A 473 18.54 9.74 -0.90
CA ILE A 473 17.41 10.67 -0.89
C ILE A 473 17.86 12.04 -1.38
N ASP A 474 18.85 12.65 -0.72
CA ASP A 474 19.44 13.92 -1.12
C ASP A 474 20.81 13.70 -1.76
N SER A 475 21.20 14.57 -2.71
CA SER A 475 22.54 14.53 -3.35
C SER A 475 23.65 14.97 -2.39
N GLY A 476 23.29 15.63 -1.29
CA GLY A 476 24.21 16.30 -0.38
C GLY A 476 24.75 17.63 -0.90
N ASN A 477 24.25 18.12 -2.04
CA ASN A 477 24.48 19.48 -2.52
C ASN A 477 23.56 20.45 -1.77
N GLU A 478 24.03 21.70 -1.63
CA GLU A 478 23.21 22.78 -1.09
C GLU A 478 22.01 23.04 -2.02
N ASP A 479 20.85 23.29 -1.45
CA ASP A 479 19.58 23.59 -2.13
C ASP A 479 18.98 22.50 -3.05
N GLU A 480 19.52 21.28 -3.03
CA GLU A 480 18.97 20.13 -3.78
C GLU A 480 18.30 19.10 -2.86
N MET A 481 16.97 19.20 -2.72
CA MET A 481 16.16 18.18 -2.04
C MET A 481 15.72 17.10 -3.03
N GLY A 482 15.79 15.82 -2.62
CA GLY A 482 15.38 14.71 -3.48
C GLY A 482 16.30 14.48 -4.69
N GLY A 483 17.44 15.20 -4.76
CA GLY A 483 18.42 15.09 -5.84
C GLY A 483 19.34 13.87 -5.72
N GLY A 484 19.13 13.02 -4.71
CA GLY A 484 19.90 11.79 -4.54
C GLY A 484 19.65 10.80 -5.67
N LEU A 485 20.46 9.74 -5.72
CA LEU A 485 20.45 8.74 -6.80
C LEU A 485 19.07 8.09 -7.02
N THR A 486 18.26 8.01 -5.98
CA THR A 486 16.89 7.45 -6.01
C THR A 486 15.81 8.44 -5.61
N GLY A 487 16.18 9.59 -5.04
CA GLY A 487 15.28 10.58 -4.46
C GLY A 487 14.44 10.06 -3.28
N SER A 488 14.68 8.83 -2.82
CA SER A 488 13.87 8.14 -1.81
C SER A 488 14.64 6.97 -1.18
N ALA A 489 14.26 6.58 0.04
CA ALA A 489 14.90 5.46 0.74
C ALA A 489 14.41 4.08 0.29
N GLN A 490 13.22 4.04 -0.30
CA GLN A 490 12.49 2.85 -0.71
C GLN A 490 11.50 3.24 -1.83
N ASP A 491 11.25 2.32 -2.76
CA ASP A 491 10.39 2.52 -3.92
C ASP A 491 9.23 1.52 -3.94
N ARG A 492 8.33 1.66 -4.92
CA ARG A 492 7.22 0.73 -5.11
C ARG A 492 7.63 -0.61 -5.73
N TRP A 493 8.87 -0.74 -6.22
CA TRP A 493 9.41 -1.92 -6.88
C TRP A 493 10.12 -2.88 -5.91
N GLY A 494 10.09 -2.56 -4.61
CA GLY A 494 10.59 -3.42 -3.54
C GLY A 494 12.07 -3.24 -3.24
N ASN A 495 12.69 -2.26 -3.87
CA ASN A 495 14.07 -1.91 -3.57
C ASN A 495 14.09 -1.07 -2.28
N VAL A 496 15.14 -1.22 -1.48
CA VAL A 496 15.36 -0.46 -0.25
C VAL A 496 16.84 -0.10 -0.16
N TRP A 497 17.16 1.18 0.00
CA TRP A 497 18.49 1.71 -0.21
C TRP A 497 19.18 2.13 1.06
N CYS A 498 18.42 2.66 2.00
CA CYS A 498 18.86 2.95 3.35
C CYS A 498 17.65 2.85 4.29
N ASN A 499 17.89 2.70 5.58
CA ASN A 499 16.82 2.61 6.56
C ASN A 499 16.35 4.01 6.97
N ALA A 500 15.19 4.47 6.47
CA ALA A 500 14.68 5.81 6.79
C ALA A 500 13.87 5.87 8.08
N GLY A 501 13.46 4.72 8.61
CA GLY A 501 12.45 4.62 9.66
C GLY A 501 11.07 4.32 9.13
#